data_AF-A0A969KQN7-F1
#
_entry.id   AF-A0A969KQN7-F1
#
_cell.length_a   1.000
_cell.length_b   1.000
_cell.length_c   1.000
_cell.angle_alpha   90.00
_cell.angle_beta   90.00
_cell.angle_gamma   90.00
#
_symmetry.space_group_name_H-M   'P 1'
#
loop_
_entity.id
_entity.type
_entity.pdbx_description
1 polymer ?
#
loop_
_entity_poly.entity_id
_entity_poly.type
_entity_poly.pdbx_seq_one_letter_code
_entity_poly.pdbx_strand_id
1 'polypeptide(L)'
;MPDGSTITIYGATANIVAPLSVPEGQALLVETLTVNGFTQKGEPEERAANEFFYTFEKNGVTFTANVFSVVEGMTTIQLGAVK
;
A
#
# COMPACT_ATOMS: atom_id res chain seq x y z
N MET A 1 10.26 -8.97 0.87
CA MET A 1 10.28 -7.78 1.75
C MET A 1 11.72 -7.40 1.99
N PRO A 2 12.10 -6.12 1.91
CA PRO A 2 13.46 -5.67 2.23
C PRO A 2 13.82 -5.91 3.70
N ASP A 3 15.11 -6.11 3.97
CA ASP A 3 15.63 -6.22 5.34
C ASP A 3 15.30 -4.96 6.16
N GLY A 4 14.97 -5.12 7.44
CA GLY A 4 14.55 -4.02 8.31
C GLY A 4 13.07 -3.62 8.21
N SER A 5 12.29 -4.31 7.37
CA SER A 5 10.84 -4.09 7.32
C SER A 5 10.13 -4.62 8.58
N THR A 6 9.10 -3.92 9.03
CA THR A 6 8.21 -4.36 10.11
C THR A 6 6.77 -4.47 9.61
N ILE A 7 6.02 -5.43 10.15
CA ILE A 7 4.60 -5.61 9.85
C ILE A 7 3.83 -5.55 11.16
N THR A 8 2.83 -4.67 11.22
CA THR A 8 1.93 -4.56 12.36
C THR A 8 0.49 -4.74 11.90
N ILE A 9 -0.28 -5.57 12.59
CA ILE A 9 -1.68 -5.86 12.26
C ILE A 9 -2.56 -5.25 13.36
N TYR A 10 -3.49 -4.37 12.96
CA TYR A 10 -4.49 -3.76 13.83
C TYR A 10 -5.89 -4.02 13.25
N GLY A 11 -6.64 -4.92 13.88
CA GLY A 11 -7.97 -5.31 13.38
C GLY A 11 -7.90 -5.88 11.97
N ALA A 12 -8.59 -5.25 11.02
CA ALA A 12 -8.61 -5.63 9.60
C ALA A 12 -7.52 -4.93 8.75
N THR A 13 -6.66 -4.12 9.37
CA THR A 13 -5.64 -3.33 8.68
C THR A 13 -4.25 -3.89 8.97
N ALA A 14 -3.43 -4.03 7.93
CA ALA A 14 -2.02 -4.36 8.06
C ALA A 14 -1.17 -3.16 7.64
N ASN A 15 -0.23 -2.74 8.49
CA ASN A 15 0.73 -1.69 8.21
C ASN A 15 2.11 -2.32 8.04
N ILE A 16 2.74 -2.04 6.91
CA ILE A 16 4.06 -2.52 6.56
C ILE A 16 4.96 -1.30 6.50
N VAL A 17 5.93 -1.18 7.42
CA VAL A 17 6.92 -0.10 7.38
C VAL A 17 8.22 -0.68 6.84
N ALA A 18 8.73 -0.14 5.74
CA ALA A 18 9.91 -0.65 5.06
C ALA A 18 10.91 0.46 4.71
N PRO A 19 12.22 0.20 4.77
CA PRO A 19 13.28 1.15 4.41
C PRO A 19 13.43 1.23 2.90
N LEU A 20 12.44 1.83 2.25
CA LEU A 20 12.35 1.99 0.81
C LEU A 20 11.72 3.35 0.47
N SER A 21 11.96 3.84 -0.73
CA SER A 21 11.36 5.07 -1.25
C SER A 21 9.87 4.88 -1.58
N VAL A 22 9.10 5.97 -1.58
CA VAL A 22 7.67 5.90 -1.89
C VAL A 22 7.39 5.28 -3.27
N PRO A 23 8.11 5.62 -4.36
CA PRO A 23 7.96 4.94 -5.65
C PRO A 23 8.20 3.42 -5.59
N GLU A 24 9.21 2.97 -4.85
CA GLU A 24 9.45 1.53 -4.63
C GLU A 24 8.30 0.88 -3.86
N GLY A 25 7.70 1.60 -2.91
CA GLY A 25 6.56 1.13 -2.13
C GLY A 25 5.30 0.98 -2.97
N GLN A 26 5.07 1.92 -3.89
CA GLN A 26 3.99 1.84 -4.88
C GLN A 26 4.18 0.62 -5.80
N ALA A 27 5.39 0.44 -6.35
CA ALA A 27 5.70 -0.70 -7.20
C ALA A 27 5.49 -2.03 -6.47
N LEU A 28 6.00 -2.15 -5.24
CA LEU A 28 5.84 -3.34 -4.41
C LEU A 28 4.37 -3.65 -4.11
N LEU A 29 3.55 -2.64 -3.79
CA LEU A 29 2.11 -2.81 -3.56
C LEU A 29 1.40 -3.34 -4.81
N VAL A 30 1.61 -2.69 -5.96
CA VAL A 30 0.95 -3.03 -7.23
C VAL A 30 1.36 -4.41 -7.69
N GLU A 31 2.65 -4.74 -7.67
CA GLU A 31 3.17 -6.06 -8.04
C GLU A 31 2.56 -7.15 -7.15
N THR A 32 2.62 -6.96 -5.82
CA THR A 32 2.11 -7.94 -4.86
C THR A 32 0.63 -8.21 -5.07
N LEU A 33 -0.20 -7.17 -5.19
CA LEU A 33 -1.64 -7.34 -5.35
C LEU A 33 -2.01 -7.92 -6.71
N THR A 34 -1.31 -7.52 -7.78
CA THR A 34 -1.51 -8.08 -9.13
C THR A 34 -1.20 -9.57 -9.18
N VAL A 35 -0.07 -10.01 -8.60
CA VAL A 35 0.30 -11.43 -8.51
C VAL A 35 -0.72 -12.23 -7.69
N ASN A 36 -1.35 -11.59 -6.71
CA ASN A 36 -2.43 -12.18 -5.90
C ASN A 36 -3.82 -12.09 -6.57
N GLY A 37 -3.90 -11.65 -7.83
CA GLY A 37 -5.14 -11.63 -8.61
C GLY A 37 -6.09 -10.49 -8.26
N PHE A 38 -5.60 -9.40 -7.68
CA PHE A 38 -6.34 -8.15 -7.55
C PHE A 38 -6.08 -7.25 -8.77
N THR A 39 -7.10 -6.53 -9.20
CA THR A 39 -7.01 -5.57 -10.31
C THR A 39 -7.15 -4.16 -9.78
N GLN A 40 -6.20 -3.27 -10.08
CA GLN A 40 -6.31 -1.86 -9.75
C GLN A 40 -7.48 -1.20 -10.50
N LYS A 41 -8.22 -0.34 -9.81
CA LYS A 41 -9.34 0.43 -10.34
C LYS A 41 -8.96 1.90 -10.39
N GLY A 42 -8.79 2.42 -11.61
CA GLY A 42 -8.41 3.82 -11.84
C GLY A 42 -6.96 4.12 -11.49
N GLU A 43 -6.60 5.39 -11.61
CA GLU A 43 -5.31 5.92 -11.15
C GLU A 43 -5.30 6.09 -9.62
N PRO A 44 -4.15 5.99 -8.96
CA PRO A 44 -4.04 6.28 -7.54
C PRO A 44 -4.39 7.74 -7.24
N GLU A 45 -5.09 7.98 -6.12
CA GLU A 45 -5.39 9.32 -5.62
C GLU A 45 -4.25 9.82 -4.75
N GLU A 46 -3.54 10.86 -5.17
CA GLU A 46 -2.60 11.59 -4.31
C GLU A 46 -3.36 12.57 -3.41
N ARG A 47 -3.25 12.43 -2.08
CA ARG A 47 -3.98 13.30 -1.12
C ARG A 47 -3.09 14.24 -0.33
N ALA A 48 -1.83 13.88 -0.16
CA ALA A 48 -0.79 14.72 0.40
C ALA A 48 0.53 14.42 -0.32
N ALA A 49 1.54 15.27 -0.12
CA ALA A 49 2.85 15.05 -0.72
C ALA A 49 3.39 13.67 -0.29
N ASN A 50 3.62 12.80 -1.27
CA ASN A 50 4.06 11.43 -1.07
C ASN A 50 3.05 10.51 -0.32
N GLU A 51 1.74 10.75 -0.46
CA GLU A 51 0.68 9.89 0.05
C GLU A 51 -0.32 9.52 -1.07
N PHE A 52 -0.39 8.23 -1.40
CA PHE A 52 -1.13 7.68 -2.55
C PHE A 52 -2.12 6.61 -2.11
N PHE A 53 -3.39 6.80 -2.45
CA PHE A 53 -4.48 5.87 -2.18
C PHE A 53 -4.82 5.05 -3.43
N TYR A 54 -4.86 3.74 -3.27
CA TYR A 54 -5.17 2.78 -4.32
C TYR A 54 -6.47 2.07 -4.03
N THR A 55 -7.23 1.81 -5.10
CA THR A 55 -8.40 0.95 -5.08
C THR A 55 -8.12 -0.28 -5.93
N PHE A 56 -8.38 -1.46 -5.36
CA PHE A 56 -8.24 -2.75 -6.02
C PHE A 56 -9.56 -3.52 -5.95
N GLU A 57 -9.77 -4.46 -6.86
CA GLU A 57 -10.93 -5.34 -6.86
C GLU A 57 -10.51 -6.79 -7.11
N LYS A 58 -11.16 -7.71 -6.41
CA LYS A 58 -11.06 -9.15 -6.68
C LYS A 58 -12.42 -9.79 -6.41
N ASN A 59 -12.95 -10.54 -7.38
CA ASN A 59 -14.24 -11.23 -7.28
C ASN A 59 -15.41 -10.33 -6.83
N GLY A 60 -15.45 -9.07 -7.29
CA GLY A 60 -16.48 -8.10 -6.92
C GLY A 60 -16.33 -7.49 -5.53
N VAL A 61 -15.25 -7.80 -4.80
CA VAL A 61 -14.91 -7.16 -3.52
C VAL A 61 -13.85 -6.10 -3.76
N THR A 62 -14.15 -4.88 -3.33
CA THR A 62 -13.21 -3.75 -3.38
C THR A 62 -12.33 -3.72 -2.14
N PHE A 63 -11.05 -3.42 -2.35
CA PHE A 63 -10.04 -3.33 -1.33
C PHE A 63 -9.22 -2.06 -1.55
N THR A 64 -8.95 -1.33 -0.47
CA THR A 64 -8.21 -0.07 -0.52
C THR A 64 -6.88 -0.21 0.20
N ALA A 65 -5.86 0.42 -0.38
CA ALA A 65 -4.52 0.49 0.17
C ALA A 65 -3.99 1.93 0.11
N ASN A 66 -3.03 2.24 0.98
CA ASN A 66 -2.34 3.53 1.00
C ASN A 66 -0.83 3.29 1.04
N VAL A 67 -0.07 4.06 0.26
CA VAL A 67 1.38 4.13 0.33
C VAL A 67 1.78 5.56 0.70
N PHE A 68 2.46 5.71 1.83
CA PHE A 68 2.86 7.02 2.33
C PHE A 68 4.19 6.98 3.09
N SER A 69 4.85 8.12 3.23
CA SER A 69 6.05 8.25 4.07
C SER A 69 5.80 9.19 5.24
N VAL A 70 6.03 8.70 6.46
CA VAL A 70 5.96 9.52 7.70
C VAL A 70 7.35 9.99 8.12
N VAL A 71 8.39 9.25 7.73
CA VAL A 71 9.79 9.49 8.07
C VAL A 71 10.61 9.34 6.79
N GLU A 72 11.51 10.28 6.53
CA GLU A 72 12.39 10.24 5.36
C GLU A 72 13.15 8.90 5.27
N GLY A 73 13.15 8.29 4.08
CA GLY A 73 13.75 6.97 3.83
C GLY A 73 12.93 5.77 4.30
N MET A 74 11.76 5.98 4.91
CA MET A 74 10.84 4.93 5.34
C MET A 74 9.46 5.12 4.72
N THR A 75 8.96 4.06 4.09
CA THR A 75 7.62 4.04 3.49
C THR A 75 6.73 3.09 4.26
N THR A 76 5.50 3.52 4.49
CA THR A 76 4.41 2.71 5.04
C THR A 76 3.48 2.30 3.92
N ILE A 77 3.26 0.99 3.80
CA ILE A 77 2.22 0.40 2.95
C ILE A 77 1.12 -0.08 3.89
N GLN A 78 -0.03 0.56 3.82
CA GLN A 78 -1.20 0.21 4.59
C GLN A 78 -2.21 -0.54 3.72
N LEU A 79 -2.52 -1.76 4.14
CA LEU A 79 -3.46 -2.68 3.51
C LEU A 79 -4.75 -2.69 4.35
N GLY A 80 -5.90 -2.38 3.75
CA GLY A 80 -7.19 -2.36 4.45
C GLY A 80 -7.61 -0.96 4.93
N ALA A 81 -7.30 0.07 4.14
CA ALA A 81 -7.64 1.46 4.47
C ALA A 81 -9.11 1.76 4.13
N VAL A 82 -10.02 1.36 5.03
CA VAL A 82 -11.48 1.58 4.95
C VAL A 82 -11.83 3.00 4.47
N LYS A 83 -12.75 3.09 3.51
CA LYS A 83 -13.84 4.07 3.57
C LYS A 83 -15.13 3.33 3.92
#